data_AF-A0AA88VX04-F1
#
_entry.id   AF-A0AA88VX04-F1
#
_cell.length_a   1.000
_cell.length_b   1.000
_cell.length_c   1.000
_cell.angle_alpha   90.00
_cell.angle_beta   90.00
_cell.angle_gamma   90.00
#
_symmetry.space_group_name_H-M   'P 1'
#
loop_
_entity.id
_entity.type
_entity.pdbx_description
1 polymer ?
#
loop_
_entity_poly.entity_id
_entity_poly.type
_entity_poly.pdbx_seq_one_letter_code
_entity_poly.pdbx_strand_id
1 'polypeptide(L)'
;MDFFLVSLVFLFALGIVLSLFFLFPKNKPGETLPPGRTGLPVIGESIEFLATGWKGHPEKFIFDRMTKYSSNVFKTSLLGEKAAVFCGASGNKFLFSNENKLVEAWWPASVDKIFPSSNGSSKEEAIKMRKMLPNFFKPEALKQYVGVMDHITQRHFASGWENNNEVVVFPLTKRYTFWLACRLFVSVEDPNHVDKFADPFDSLASGLISVPIDLPGTPFNRAIKASNFIRKELHAIIKQRKIDLADGKASPTQDILSHMLLTSDEDGKFMAELDIADKILGLLIGGHDTASSACTFIVKYLAELPEIYEGVYKGKSSILPYLYPFNQFSFIYAY
;
A
#
# COMPACT_ATOMS: atom_id res chain seq x y z
N MET A 1 -12.70 -45.88 -22.64
CA MET A 1 -11.81 -44.91 -21.98
C MET A 1 -12.50 -44.19 -20.83
N ASP A 2 -13.83 -44.12 -20.80
CA ASP A 2 -14.57 -43.28 -19.84
C ASP A 2 -14.46 -43.76 -18.37
N PHE A 3 -14.47 -45.07 -18.12
CA PHE A 3 -14.33 -45.61 -16.76
C PHE A 3 -12.97 -45.31 -16.11
N PHE A 4 -11.90 -45.27 -16.90
CA PHE A 4 -10.56 -44.98 -16.40
C PHE A 4 -10.43 -43.50 -16.01
N LEU A 5 -10.96 -42.60 -16.83
CA LEU A 5 -11.04 -41.16 -16.55
C LEU A 5 -11.88 -40.86 -15.31
N VAL A 6 -13.05 -41.50 -15.18
CA VAL A 6 -13.92 -41.33 -14.00
C VAL A 6 -13.22 -41.81 -12.72
N SER A 7 -12.53 -42.95 -12.77
CA SER A 7 -11.75 -43.47 -11.63
C SER A 7 -10.60 -42.53 -11.23
N LEU A 8 -9.90 -41.95 -12.21
CA LEU A 8 -8.82 -41.00 -11.96
C LEU A 8 -9.33 -39.71 -11.28
N VAL A 9 -10.48 -39.19 -11.73
CA VAL A 9 -11.14 -38.03 -11.13
C VAL A 9 -11.59 -38.33 -9.70
N PHE A 10 -12.12 -39.52 -9.44
CA PHE A 10 -12.52 -39.94 -8.10
C PHE A 10 -11.34 -40.07 -7.14
N LEU A 11 -10.23 -40.68 -7.58
CA LEU A 11 -9.01 -40.79 -6.78
C LEU A 11 -8.39 -39.43 -6.50
N PHE A 12 -8.41 -38.53 -7.48
CA PHE A 12 -7.96 -37.14 -7.29
C PHE A 12 -8.83 -36.38 -6.29
N ALA A 13 -10.16 -36.49 -6.41
CA ALA A 13 -11.10 -35.90 -5.47
C ALA A 13 -10.93 -36.47 -4.06
N LEU A 14 -10.76 -37.79 -3.92
CA LEU A 14 -10.51 -38.45 -2.64
C LEU A 14 -9.17 -38.01 -2.03
N GLY A 15 -8.14 -37.87 -2.86
CA GLY A 15 -6.84 -37.34 -2.45
C GLY A 15 -6.94 -35.91 -1.93
N ILE A 16 -7.74 -35.06 -2.59
CA ILE A 16 -8.03 -33.70 -2.11
C ILE A 16 -8.79 -33.73 -0.78
N VAL A 17 -9.84 -34.55 -0.66
CA VAL A 17 -10.64 -34.65 0.58
C VAL A 17 -9.79 -35.14 1.75
N LEU A 18 -8.96 -36.16 1.54
CA LEU A 18 -8.03 -36.67 2.55
C LEU A 18 -6.98 -35.63 2.92
N SER A 19 -6.39 -34.95 1.92
CA SER A 19 -5.43 -33.86 2.17
C SER A 19 -6.06 -32.74 2.99
N LEU A 20 -7.27 -32.30 2.63
CA LEU A 20 -8.02 -31.29 3.39
C LEU A 20 -8.28 -31.76 4.83
N PHE A 21 -8.64 -33.04 5.04
CA PHE A 21 -8.87 -33.62 6.37
C PHE A 21 -7.62 -33.58 7.27
N PHE A 22 -6.43 -33.86 6.70
CA PHE A 22 -5.16 -33.76 7.44
C PHE A 22 -4.66 -32.32 7.61
N LEU A 23 -5.12 -31.38 6.78
CA LEU A 23 -4.76 -29.96 6.87
C LEU A 23 -5.60 -29.17 7.88
N PHE A 24 -6.71 -29.72 8.39
CA PHE A 24 -7.44 -29.10 9.50
C PHE A 24 -6.68 -29.31 10.81
N PRO A 25 -6.07 -28.26 11.40
CA PRO A 25 -5.35 -28.42 12.65
C PRO A 25 -6.34 -28.73 13.78
N LYS A 26 -6.15 -29.87 14.45
CA LYS A 26 -6.80 -30.12 15.75
C LYS A 26 -6.15 -29.20 16.78
N ASN A 27 -6.94 -28.45 17.54
CA ASN A 27 -6.42 -27.68 18.67
C ASN A 27 -5.74 -28.65 19.65
N LYS A 28 -4.52 -28.32 20.10
CA LYS A 28 -3.87 -29.06 21.17
C LYS A 28 -4.71 -28.89 22.45
N PRO A 29 -5.04 -29.96 23.18
CA PRO A 29 -5.74 -29.84 24.45
C PRO A 29 -4.87 -29.07 25.45
N GLY A 30 -5.38 -27.94 25.96
CA GLY A 30 -4.72 -27.12 27.00
C GLY A 30 -4.42 -25.66 26.63
N GLU A 31 -4.48 -25.27 25.35
CA GLU A 31 -4.26 -23.88 24.94
C GLU A 31 -5.57 -23.06 24.95
N THR A 32 -5.66 -22.03 25.81
CA THR A 32 -6.76 -21.07 25.85
C THR A 32 -6.62 -20.03 24.73
N LEU A 33 -6.99 -20.42 23.51
CA LEU A 33 -7.05 -19.49 22.37
C LEU A 33 -8.32 -18.62 22.41
N PRO A 34 -8.30 -17.42 21.82
CA PRO A 34 -9.50 -16.59 21.65
C PRO A 34 -10.63 -17.35 20.92
N PRO A 35 -11.91 -16.99 21.16
CA PRO A 35 -13.03 -17.56 20.41
C PRO A 35 -12.95 -17.18 18.93
N GLY A 36 -13.44 -18.04 18.04
CA GLY A 36 -13.42 -17.79 16.58
C GLY A 36 -13.19 -19.05 15.76
N ARG A 37 -13.17 -18.90 14.43
CA ARG A 37 -12.97 -20.00 13.47
C ARG A 37 -11.80 -19.68 12.53
N THR A 38 -11.09 -20.70 12.06
CA THR A 38 -9.97 -20.51 11.13
C THR A 38 -10.36 -20.65 9.66
N GLY A 39 -11.61 -20.98 9.34
CA GLY A 39 -12.07 -21.11 7.94
C GLY A 39 -11.51 -22.32 7.21
N LEU A 40 -11.40 -22.22 5.87
CA LEU A 40 -10.93 -23.29 4.99
C LEU A 40 -9.41 -23.53 5.15
N PRO A 41 -8.90 -24.73 4.84
CA PRO A 41 -7.46 -24.98 4.82
C PRO A 41 -6.75 -24.02 3.86
N VAL A 42 -5.57 -23.53 4.26
CA VAL A 42 -4.72 -22.58 3.51
C VAL A 42 -5.32 -21.18 3.34
N ILE A 43 -6.55 -21.04 2.87
CA ILE A 43 -7.14 -19.72 2.54
C ILE A 43 -7.82 -19.08 3.76
N GLY A 44 -8.22 -19.88 4.74
CA GLY A 44 -8.89 -19.41 5.95
C GLY A 44 -10.25 -18.77 5.66
N GLU A 45 -10.47 -17.57 6.18
CA GLU A 45 -11.64 -16.73 5.95
C GLU A 45 -11.38 -15.60 4.94
N SER A 46 -10.22 -15.62 4.26
CA SER A 46 -9.75 -14.52 3.40
C SER A 46 -10.73 -14.16 2.28
N ILE A 47 -11.41 -15.14 1.68
CA ILE A 47 -12.37 -14.87 0.59
C ILE A 47 -13.53 -14.03 1.11
N GLU A 48 -14.06 -14.34 2.29
CA GLU A 48 -15.16 -13.56 2.87
C GLU A 48 -14.68 -12.16 3.26
N PHE A 49 -13.50 -12.06 3.86
CA PHE A 49 -12.87 -10.78 4.19
C PHE A 49 -12.70 -9.88 2.96
N LEU A 50 -12.07 -10.39 1.90
CA LEU A 50 -11.86 -9.65 0.65
C LEU A 50 -13.18 -9.31 -0.05
N ALA A 51 -14.13 -10.26 -0.09
CA ALA A 51 -15.43 -10.03 -0.72
C ALA A 51 -16.25 -8.96 -0.01
N THR A 52 -16.17 -8.84 1.32
CA THR A 52 -16.83 -7.74 2.04
C THR A 52 -16.22 -6.39 1.70
N GLY A 53 -14.89 -6.31 1.56
CA GLY A 53 -14.20 -5.11 1.09
C GLY A 53 -14.61 -4.71 -0.33
N TRP A 54 -14.60 -5.65 -1.28
CA TRP A 54 -15.01 -5.38 -2.67
C TRP A 54 -16.48 -4.99 -2.83
N LYS A 55 -17.34 -5.34 -1.87
CA LYS A 55 -18.74 -4.90 -1.84
C LYS A 55 -18.94 -3.53 -1.18
N GLY A 56 -17.87 -2.84 -0.79
CA GLY A 56 -17.95 -1.54 -0.12
C GLY A 56 -18.25 -1.60 1.37
N HIS A 57 -18.10 -2.77 2.00
CA HIS A 57 -18.37 -2.98 3.43
C HIS A 57 -17.19 -3.68 4.14
N PRO A 58 -15.96 -3.14 4.06
CA PRO A 58 -14.77 -3.76 4.65
C PRO A 58 -14.89 -4.01 6.16
N GLU A 59 -15.64 -3.17 6.87
CA GLU A 59 -15.91 -3.26 8.30
C GLU A 59 -16.81 -4.45 8.67
N LYS A 60 -17.66 -4.90 7.75
CA LYS A 60 -18.69 -5.91 8.00
C LYS A 60 -18.07 -7.22 8.49
N PHE A 61 -16.97 -7.67 7.89
CA PHE A 61 -16.29 -8.87 8.32
C PHE A 61 -15.93 -8.78 9.80
N ILE A 62 -15.30 -7.69 10.22
CA ILE A 62 -14.86 -7.49 11.60
C ILE A 62 -16.07 -7.43 12.55
N PHE A 63 -17.09 -6.63 12.22
CA PHE A 63 -18.28 -6.48 13.07
C PHE A 63 -19.05 -7.79 13.25
N ASP A 64 -19.26 -8.57 12.18
CA ASP A 64 -19.93 -9.86 12.27
C ASP A 64 -19.21 -10.80 13.25
N ARG A 65 -17.87 -10.82 13.26
CA ARG A 65 -17.07 -11.64 14.18
C ARG A 65 -17.10 -11.09 15.60
N MET A 66 -17.07 -9.76 15.76
CA MET A 66 -17.21 -9.13 17.07
C MET A 66 -18.53 -9.52 17.73
N THR A 67 -19.64 -9.46 16.99
CA THR A 67 -20.98 -9.84 17.48
C THR A 67 -21.08 -11.34 17.76
N LYS A 68 -20.52 -12.18 16.87
CA LYS A 68 -20.66 -13.64 16.98
C LYS A 68 -19.75 -14.29 17.99
N TYR A 69 -18.52 -13.80 18.14
CA TYR A 69 -17.47 -14.46 18.92
C TYR A 69 -17.06 -13.68 20.18
N SER A 70 -16.69 -12.41 20.02
CA SER A 70 -16.21 -11.56 21.12
C SER A 70 -15.98 -10.13 20.65
N SER A 71 -16.50 -9.16 21.40
CA SER A 71 -16.29 -7.73 21.14
C SER A 71 -14.87 -7.25 21.42
N ASN A 72 -14.04 -8.06 22.09
CA ASN A 72 -12.70 -7.66 22.53
C ASN A 72 -11.59 -8.28 21.66
N VAL A 73 -11.68 -9.59 21.43
CA VAL A 73 -10.67 -10.34 20.68
C VAL A 73 -11.26 -11.63 20.12
N PHE A 74 -11.00 -11.92 18.85
CA PHE A 74 -11.37 -13.18 18.23
C PHE A 74 -10.23 -13.74 17.37
N LYS A 75 -10.21 -15.07 17.16
CA LYS A 75 -9.27 -15.73 16.25
C LYS A 75 -9.88 -15.90 14.86
N THR A 76 -9.04 -15.77 13.83
CA THR A 76 -9.38 -16.03 12.44
C THR A 76 -8.16 -16.57 11.68
N SER A 77 -8.32 -16.84 10.38
CA SER A 77 -7.18 -17.00 9.48
C SER A 77 -7.38 -16.15 8.23
N LEU A 78 -6.41 -15.29 7.93
CA LEU A 78 -6.44 -14.35 6.82
C LEU A 78 -5.11 -14.43 6.06
N LEU A 79 -5.18 -14.39 4.74
CA LEU A 79 -4.05 -14.39 3.81
C LEU A 79 -3.02 -15.52 4.05
N GLY A 80 -3.49 -16.70 4.45
CA GLY A 80 -2.61 -17.85 4.75
C GLY A 80 -2.22 -17.99 6.21
N GLU A 81 -2.55 -16.99 7.04
CA GLU A 81 -1.95 -16.82 8.35
C GLU A 81 -3.02 -16.92 9.44
N LYS A 82 -2.68 -17.51 10.58
CA LYS A 82 -3.57 -17.55 11.76
C LYS A 82 -3.39 -16.25 12.52
N ALA A 83 -4.50 -15.57 12.83
CA ALA A 83 -4.46 -14.26 13.47
C ALA A 83 -5.42 -14.17 14.66
N ALA A 84 -5.05 -13.35 15.64
CA ALA A 84 -5.96 -12.85 16.66
C ALA A 84 -6.24 -11.36 16.37
N VAL A 85 -7.50 -11.02 16.18
CA VAL A 85 -7.94 -9.65 15.90
C VAL A 85 -8.36 -9.00 17.20
N PHE A 86 -7.58 -8.03 17.65
CA PHE A 86 -7.91 -7.18 18.81
C PHE A 86 -8.85 -6.06 18.35
N CYS A 87 -9.94 -5.86 19.07
CA CYS A 87 -11.02 -4.99 18.67
C CYS A 87 -11.13 -3.77 19.59
N GLY A 88 -11.61 -2.65 19.02
CA GLY A 88 -11.89 -1.42 19.75
C GLY A 88 -10.64 -0.71 20.29
N ALA A 89 -10.89 0.42 20.98
CA ALA A 89 -9.83 1.28 21.49
C ALA A 89 -8.91 0.59 22.51
N SER A 90 -9.46 -0.29 23.36
CA SER A 90 -8.68 -1.04 24.35
C SER A 90 -7.72 -2.03 23.69
N GLY A 91 -8.18 -2.78 22.68
CA GLY A 91 -7.35 -3.67 21.89
C GLY A 91 -6.25 -2.94 21.14
N ASN A 92 -6.59 -1.84 20.46
CA ASN A 92 -5.62 -0.99 19.77
C ASN A 92 -4.57 -0.43 20.75
N LYS A 93 -5.01 0.08 21.91
CA LYS A 93 -4.09 0.59 22.94
C LYS A 93 -3.14 -0.49 23.44
N PHE A 94 -3.63 -1.72 23.64
CA PHE A 94 -2.79 -2.85 24.03
C PHE A 94 -1.70 -3.11 22.99
N LEU A 95 -2.05 -3.20 21.70
CA LEU A 95 -1.09 -3.44 20.62
C LEU A 95 -0.05 -2.30 20.55
N PHE A 96 -0.50 -1.05 20.44
CA PHE A 96 0.41 0.10 20.25
C PHE A 96 1.27 0.43 21.48
N SER A 97 0.82 0.12 22.70
CA SER A 97 1.61 0.37 23.93
C SER A 97 2.65 -0.72 24.22
N ASN A 98 2.55 -1.86 23.54
CA ASN A 98 3.40 -3.03 23.74
C ASN A 98 4.25 -3.40 22.51
N GLU A 99 4.36 -2.48 21.54
CA GLU A 99 5.26 -2.59 20.40
C GLU A 99 6.71 -2.80 20.86
N ASN A 100 7.37 -3.84 20.33
CA ASN A 100 8.69 -4.33 20.73
C ASN A 100 8.82 -4.83 22.18
N LYS A 101 7.68 -5.09 22.87
CA LYS A 101 7.64 -5.67 24.23
C LYS A 101 6.90 -7.02 24.26
N LEU A 102 5.67 -7.02 23.76
CA LEU A 102 4.81 -8.22 23.67
C LEU A 102 4.40 -8.54 22.24
N VAL A 103 4.42 -7.53 21.36
CA VAL A 103 4.09 -7.64 19.95
C VAL A 103 5.14 -6.91 19.12
N GLU A 104 5.33 -7.31 17.88
CA GLU A 104 6.24 -6.67 16.94
C GLU A 104 5.55 -6.50 15.59
N ALA A 105 5.86 -5.42 14.88
CA ALA A 105 5.43 -5.23 13.51
C ALA A 105 5.86 -6.41 12.63
N TRP A 106 4.90 -7.00 11.94
CA TRP A 106 5.11 -8.21 11.16
C TRP A 106 4.29 -8.18 9.87
N TRP A 107 4.85 -8.77 8.82
CA TRP A 107 4.19 -8.98 7.54
C TRP A 107 4.26 -10.47 7.17
N PRO A 108 3.25 -11.01 6.47
CA PRO A 108 3.28 -12.39 5.99
C PRO A 108 4.49 -12.66 5.10
N ALA A 109 5.04 -13.87 5.15
CA ALA A 109 6.21 -14.27 4.35
C ALA A 109 5.95 -14.17 2.82
N SER A 110 4.69 -14.11 2.40
CA SER A 110 4.31 -13.83 1.02
C SER A 110 4.76 -12.43 0.55
N VAL A 111 4.83 -11.46 1.46
CA VAL A 111 5.29 -10.10 1.17
C VAL A 111 6.76 -10.10 0.79
N ASP A 112 7.59 -11.01 1.33
CA ASP A 112 9.02 -11.11 0.98
C ASP A 112 9.24 -11.50 -0.49
N LYS A 113 8.30 -12.22 -1.12
CA LYS A 113 8.35 -12.48 -2.57
C LYS A 113 8.14 -11.22 -3.40
N ILE A 114 7.45 -10.23 -2.83
CA ILE A 114 7.20 -8.93 -3.45
C ILE A 114 8.32 -7.94 -3.07
N PHE A 115 8.88 -8.02 -1.86
CA PHE A 115 9.95 -7.17 -1.35
C PHE A 115 11.11 -8.01 -0.79
N PRO A 116 11.97 -8.58 -1.65
CA PRO A 116 12.99 -9.55 -1.26
C PRO A 116 14.16 -8.96 -0.46
N SER A 117 14.36 -7.64 -0.43
CA SER A 117 15.49 -7.04 0.31
C SER A 117 15.34 -7.04 1.84
N SER A 118 14.40 -7.79 2.42
CA SER A 118 14.20 -7.94 3.88
C SER A 118 15.15 -9.00 4.46
N ASN A 119 16.45 -8.90 4.21
CA ASN A 119 17.43 -9.83 4.80
C ASN A 119 17.63 -9.61 6.33
N GLY A 120 16.95 -8.63 6.93
CA GLY A 120 16.96 -8.34 8.36
C GLY A 120 15.59 -8.57 9.00
N SER A 121 15.55 -8.68 10.33
CA SER A 121 14.27 -8.76 11.05
C SER A 121 13.41 -7.53 10.75
N SER A 122 12.07 -7.69 10.68
CA SER A 122 11.13 -6.57 10.47
C SER A 122 11.38 -5.41 11.43
N LYS A 123 11.86 -5.72 12.64
CA LYS A 123 12.28 -4.78 13.67
C LYS A 123 13.52 -3.97 13.29
N GLU A 124 14.60 -4.61 12.85
CA GLU A 124 15.80 -3.92 12.40
C GLU A 124 15.50 -3.02 11.21
N GLU A 125 14.73 -3.52 10.25
CA GLU A 125 14.32 -2.75 9.07
C GLU A 125 13.43 -1.56 9.47
N ALA A 126 12.48 -1.74 10.39
CA ALA A 126 11.68 -0.64 10.92
C ALA A 126 12.53 0.41 11.64
N ILE A 127 13.54 0.00 12.42
CA ILE A 127 14.46 0.92 13.08
C ILE A 127 15.28 1.71 12.06
N LYS A 128 15.85 1.04 11.05
CA LYS A 128 16.60 1.70 9.96
C LYS A 128 15.72 2.72 9.24
N MET A 129 14.50 2.35 8.85
CA MET A 129 13.56 3.26 8.19
C MET A 129 13.16 4.43 9.10
N ARG A 130 12.90 4.18 10.40
CA ARG A 130 12.59 5.24 11.39
C ARG A 130 13.74 6.21 11.61
N LYS A 131 15.01 5.78 11.44
CA LYS A 131 16.17 6.67 11.51
C LYS A 131 16.34 7.49 10.22
N MET A 132 16.07 6.88 9.07
CA MET A 132 16.30 7.48 7.75
C MET A 132 15.21 8.46 7.31
N LEU A 133 13.93 8.08 7.43
CA LEU A 133 12.80 8.85 6.89
C LEU A 133 12.57 10.24 7.52
N PRO A 134 12.82 10.48 8.84
CA PRO A 134 12.53 11.78 9.42
C PRO A 134 13.26 12.93 8.74
N ASN A 135 14.48 12.73 8.21
CA ASN A 135 15.19 13.78 7.49
C ASN A 135 14.44 14.28 6.24
N PHE A 136 13.65 13.42 5.60
CA PHE A 136 12.81 13.76 4.45
C PHE A 136 11.50 14.45 4.87
N PHE A 137 10.97 14.10 6.05
CA PHE A 137 9.72 14.68 6.56
C PHE A 137 9.93 15.83 7.56
N LYS A 138 11.16 16.34 7.67
CA LYS A 138 11.46 17.53 8.49
C LYS A 138 10.78 18.77 7.89
N PRO A 139 10.36 19.74 8.73
CA PRO A 139 9.73 20.97 8.26
C PRO A 139 10.50 21.69 7.14
N GLU A 140 11.83 21.70 7.21
CA GLU A 140 12.70 22.34 6.21
C GLU A 140 12.62 21.64 4.85
N ALA A 141 12.61 20.31 4.84
CA ALA A 141 12.45 19.50 3.64
C ALA A 141 11.03 19.64 3.05
N LEU A 142 10.00 19.58 3.90
CA LEU A 142 8.62 19.76 3.49
C LEU A 142 8.36 21.13 2.83
N LYS A 143 9.00 22.20 3.33
CA LYS A 143 8.93 23.54 2.69
C LYS A 143 9.45 23.53 1.26
N GLN A 144 10.49 22.75 0.97
CA GLN A 144 11.05 22.62 -0.38
C GLN A 144 10.09 21.87 -1.32
N TYR A 145 9.30 20.93 -0.79
CA TYR A 145 8.31 20.20 -1.59
C TYR A 145 7.10 21.03 -1.97
N VAL A 146 6.77 22.10 -1.24
CA VAL A 146 5.60 22.95 -1.53
C VAL A 146 5.61 23.45 -2.97
N GLY A 147 6.76 23.98 -3.45
CA GLY A 147 6.86 24.48 -4.82
C GLY A 147 6.70 23.39 -5.88
N VAL A 148 7.25 22.20 -5.63
CA VAL A 148 7.12 21.03 -6.52
C VAL A 148 5.68 20.54 -6.55
N MET A 149 5.05 20.42 -5.37
CA MET A 149 3.66 20.03 -5.21
C MET A 149 2.73 21.01 -5.94
N ASP A 150 2.93 22.32 -5.76
CA ASP A 150 2.13 23.35 -6.42
C ASP A 150 2.27 23.27 -7.96
N HIS A 151 3.49 23.16 -8.48
CA HIS A 151 3.73 23.01 -9.92
C HIS A 151 3.01 21.78 -10.51
N ILE A 152 3.14 20.61 -9.87
CA ILE A 152 2.48 19.38 -10.34
C ILE A 152 0.96 19.49 -10.21
N THR A 153 0.47 20.11 -9.13
CA THR A 153 -0.97 20.33 -8.90
C THR A 153 -1.58 21.17 -10.02
N GLN A 154 -0.94 22.28 -10.39
CA GLN A 154 -1.41 23.15 -11.48
C GLN A 154 -1.48 22.39 -12.81
N ARG A 155 -0.44 21.61 -13.16
CA ARG A 155 -0.44 20.79 -14.37
C ARG A 155 -1.49 19.67 -14.34
N HIS A 156 -1.75 19.11 -13.17
CA HIS A 156 -2.80 18.11 -13.00
C HIS A 156 -4.19 18.70 -13.31
N PHE A 157 -4.50 19.87 -12.76
CA PHE A 157 -5.76 20.57 -13.06
C PHE A 157 -5.85 20.96 -14.55
N ALA A 158 -4.79 21.55 -15.11
CA ALA A 158 -4.76 21.95 -16.52
C ALA A 158 -4.96 20.79 -17.49
N SER A 159 -4.42 19.60 -17.18
CA SER A 159 -4.50 18.43 -18.07
C SER A 159 -5.72 17.54 -17.89
N GLY A 160 -6.33 17.55 -16.70
CA GLY A 160 -7.36 16.56 -16.33
C GLY A 160 -8.70 17.13 -15.89
N TRP A 161 -8.77 18.44 -15.60
CA TRP A 161 -9.96 19.08 -15.04
C TRP A 161 -10.47 20.20 -15.92
N GLU A 162 -9.57 21.08 -16.38
CA GLU A 162 -9.95 22.21 -17.23
C GLU A 162 -10.67 21.73 -18.50
N ASN A 163 -11.65 22.51 -18.95
CA ASN A 163 -12.52 22.23 -20.10
C ASN A 163 -13.44 20.99 -19.95
N ASN A 164 -13.55 20.40 -18.76
CA ASN A 164 -14.50 19.33 -18.48
C ASN A 164 -15.58 19.83 -17.52
N ASN A 165 -16.85 19.66 -17.87
CA ASN A 165 -17.98 19.98 -16.98
C ASN A 165 -18.16 18.93 -15.87
N GLU A 166 -17.61 17.73 -16.09
CA GLU A 166 -17.73 16.58 -15.22
C GLU A 166 -16.44 15.76 -15.27
N VAL A 167 -16.02 15.27 -14.10
CA VAL A 167 -14.80 14.47 -13.97
C VAL A 167 -15.02 13.28 -13.04
N VAL A 168 -14.32 12.18 -13.33
CA VAL A 168 -14.22 11.04 -12.41
C VAL A 168 -12.99 11.28 -11.52
N VAL A 169 -13.22 11.60 -10.25
CA VAL A 169 -12.18 12.13 -9.36
C VAL A 169 -11.12 11.09 -9.00
N PHE A 170 -11.52 9.85 -8.65
CA PHE A 170 -10.58 8.85 -8.15
C PHE A 170 -9.45 8.49 -9.13
N PRO A 171 -9.71 8.23 -10.43
CA PRO A 171 -8.64 8.03 -11.41
C PRO A 171 -7.71 9.25 -11.55
N LEU A 172 -8.26 10.47 -11.47
CA LEU A 172 -7.47 11.70 -11.57
C LEU A 172 -6.56 11.88 -10.35
N THR A 173 -7.10 11.75 -9.13
CA THR A 173 -6.31 11.86 -7.89
C THR A 173 -5.28 10.75 -7.79
N LYS A 174 -5.59 9.53 -8.26
CA LYS A 174 -4.63 8.44 -8.38
C LYS A 174 -3.46 8.85 -9.28
N ARG A 175 -3.71 9.24 -10.53
CA ARG A 175 -2.64 9.71 -11.44
C ARG A 175 -1.83 10.87 -10.84
N TYR A 176 -2.50 11.82 -10.19
CA TYR A 176 -1.86 12.96 -9.53
C TYR A 176 -0.89 12.53 -8.42
N THR A 177 -1.33 11.73 -7.45
CA THR A 177 -0.47 11.34 -6.33
C THR A 177 0.65 10.42 -6.77
N PHE A 178 0.42 9.59 -7.80
CA PHE A 178 1.48 8.79 -8.40
C PHE A 178 2.58 9.66 -9.00
N TRP A 179 2.20 10.64 -9.82
CA TRP A 179 3.14 11.58 -10.43
C TRP A 179 3.92 12.35 -9.36
N LEU A 180 3.23 12.82 -8.32
CA LEU A 180 3.87 13.52 -7.21
C LEU A 180 4.88 12.61 -6.48
N ALA A 181 4.53 11.36 -6.21
CA ALA A 181 5.42 10.39 -5.56
C ALA A 181 6.66 10.10 -6.42
N CYS A 182 6.50 9.89 -7.73
CA CYS A 182 7.61 9.74 -8.67
C CYS A 182 8.54 10.97 -8.66
N ARG A 183 7.98 12.18 -8.63
CA ARG A 183 8.79 13.40 -8.61
C ARG A 183 9.56 13.55 -7.29
N LEU A 184 8.88 13.38 -6.16
CA LEU A 184 9.45 13.63 -4.84
C LEU A 184 10.44 12.54 -4.39
N PHE A 185 10.27 11.31 -4.87
CA PHE A 185 11.09 10.18 -4.40
C PHE A 185 12.27 9.89 -5.33
N VAL A 186 12.11 10.07 -6.64
CA VAL A 186 13.13 9.70 -7.64
C VAL A 186 13.38 10.75 -8.73
N SER A 187 12.77 11.94 -8.62
CA SER A 187 12.86 13.02 -9.62
C SER A 187 12.47 12.61 -11.05
N VAL A 188 11.54 11.66 -11.18
CA VAL A 188 10.96 11.32 -12.48
C VAL A 188 9.75 12.22 -12.73
N GLU A 189 9.81 13.04 -13.78
CA GLU A 189 8.74 13.98 -14.14
C GLU A 189 8.11 13.69 -15.52
N ASP A 190 8.88 13.10 -16.46
CA ASP A 190 8.37 12.79 -17.81
C ASP A 190 7.12 11.89 -17.72
N PRO A 191 5.95 12.36 -18.18
CA PRO A 191 4.71 11.60 -18.10
C PRO A 191 4.83 10.21 -18.73
N ASN A 192 5.55 10.08 -19.84
CA ASN A 192 5.72 8.79 -20.50
C ASN A 192 6.53 7.81 -19.65
N HIS A 193 7.47 8.31 -18.84
CA HIS A 193 8.22 7.51 -17.91
C HIS A 193 7.37 7.14 -16.69
N VAL A 194 6.59 8.09 -16.15
CA VAL A 194 5.63 7.83 -15.06
C VAL A 194 4.61 6.77 -15.46
N ASP A 195 4.05 6.87 -16.66
CA ASP A 195 3.03 5.93 -17.16
C ASP A 195 3.55 4.49 -17.29
N LYS A 196 4.86 4.29 -17.55
CA LYS A 196 5.48 2.95 -17.55
C LYS A 196 5.39 2.25 -16.19
N PHE A 197 5.30 3.01 -15.11
CA PHE A 197 5.21 2.47 -13.77
C PHE A 197 3.77 2.23 -13.33
N ALA A 198 2.80 3.02 -13.81
CA ALA A 198 1.42 3.01 -13.31
C ALA A 198 0.76 1.62 -13.34
N ASP A 199 0.72 0.94 -14.49
CA ASP A 199 0.10 -0.38 -14.63
C ASP A 199 0.80 -1.48 -13.79
N PRO A 200 2.15 -1.56 -13.76
CA PRO A 200 2.86 -2.40 -12.81
C PRO A 200 2.50 -2.09 -11.35
N PHE A 201 2.41 -0.82 -10.95
CA PHE A 201 2.05 -0.46 -9.57
C PHE A 201 0.65 -0.91 -9.19
N ASP A 202 -0.32 -0.79 -10.10
CA ASP A 202 -1.69 -1.27 -9.87
C ASP A 202 -1.74 -2.78 -9.68
N SER A 203 -0.97 -3.51 -10.49
CA SER A 203 -0.81 -4.96 -10.34
C SER A 203 -0.15 -5.34 -9.01
N LEU A 204 0.83 -4.54 -8.57
CA LEU A 204 1.56 -4.71 -7.33
C LEU A 204 0.66 -4.49 -6.10
N ALA A 205 -0.03 -3.35 -6.03
CA ALA A 205 -0.94 -3.00 -4.94
C ALA A 205 -2.07 -4.04 -4.83
N SER A 206 -2.66 -4.44 -5.96
CA SER A 206 -3.72 -5.45 -6.01
C SER A 206 -3.26 -6.82 -5.50
N GLY A 207 -2.02 -7.22 -5.79
CA GLY A 207 -1.51 -8.52 -5.34
C GLY A 207 -1.04 -8.53 -3.89
N LEU A 208 -0.68 -7.38 -3.30
CA LEU A 208 -0.27 -7.28 -1.89
C LEU A 208 -1.40 -7.67 -0.92
N ILE A 209 -2.65 -7.37 -1.28
CA ILE A 209 -3.84 -7.66 -0.47
C ILE A 209 -4.59 -8.89 -1.03
N SER A 210 -3.90 -9.76 -1.76
CA SER A 210 -4.50 -10.97 -2.36
C SER A 210 -4.11 -12.24 -1.62
N VAL A 211 -4.87 -13.32 -1.84
CA VAL A 211 -4.49 -14.65 -1.34
C VAL A 211 -3.13 -15.03 -1.96
N PRO A 212 -2.13 -15.45 -1.17
CA PRO A 212 -0.73 -15.60 -1.61
C PRO A 212 -0.50 -16.88 -2.45
N ILE A 213 -1.22 -17.02 -3.56
CA ILE A 213 -1.11 -18.14 -4.49
C ILE A 213 -0.24 -17.71 -5.66
N ASP A 214 0.97 -18.26 -5.73
CA ASP A 214 1.95 -17.95 -6.77
C ASP A 214 1.78 -18.88 -7.98
N LEU A 215 0.71 -18.67 -8.74
CA LEU A 215 0.41 -19.39 -9.98
C LEU A 215 0.20 -18.41 -11.14
N PRO A 216 0.55 -18.77 -12.37
CA PRO A 216 0.32 -17.90 -13.53
C PRO A 216 -1.13 -17.41 -13.60
N GLY A 217 -1.32 -16.10 -13.71
CA GLY A 217 -2.65 -15.47 -13.81
C GLY A 217 -3.28 -15.07 -12.47
N THR A 218 -2.71 -15.43 -11.33
CA THR A 218 -3.19 -14.92 -10.03
C THR A 218 -2.75 -13.48 -9.78
N PRO A 219 -3.50 -12.69 -8.97
CA PRO A 219 -3.07 -11.35 -8.57
C PRO A 219 -1.69 -11.33 -7.90
N PHE A 220 -1.43 -12.30 -7.01
CA PHE A 220 -0.15 -12.41 -6.31
C PHE A 220 1.03 -12.67 -7.27
N ASN A 221 0.89 -13.57 -8.24
CA ASN A 221 1.94 -13.81 -9.25
C ASN A 221 2.19 -12.57 -10.13
N ARG A 222 1.12 -11.84 -10.49
CA ARG A 222 1.26 -10.57 -11.22
C ARG A 222 2.00 -9.52 -10.39
N ALA A 223 1.72 -9.41 -9.09
CA ALA A 223 2.44 -8.50 -8.21
C ALA A 223 3.94 -8.83 -8.09
N ILE A 224 4.31 -10.12 -7.99
CA ILE A 224 5.73 -10.52 -8.01
C ILE A 224 6.41 -10.07 -9.31
N LYS A 225 5.77 -10.31 -10.45
CA LYS A 225 6.31 -9.88 -11.76
C LYS A 225 6.42 -8.36 -11.88
N ALA A 226 5.40 -7.64 -11.44
CA ALA A 226 5.37 -6.19 -11.44
C ALA A 226 6.46 -5.61 -10.52
N SER A 227 6.62 -6.16 -9.31
CA SER A 227 7.69 -5.79 -8.39
C SER A 227 9.08 -5.96 -9.03
N ASN A 228 9.33 -7.11 -9.66
CA ASN A 228 10.59 -7.37 -10.36
C ASN A 228 10.85 -6.38 -11.50
N PHE A 229 9.80 -6.04 -12.26
CA PHE A 229 9.89 -5.04 -13.32
C PHE A 229 10.24 -3.65 -12.75
N ILE A 230 9.48 -3.17 -11.76
CA ILE A 230 9.69 -1.84 -11.17
C ILE A 230 11.07 -1.76 -10.52
N ARG A 231 11.50 -2.80 -9.79
CA ARG A 231 12.83 -2.85 -9.18
C ARG A 231 13.94 -2.70 -10.23
N LYS A 232 13.79 -3.33 -11.40
CA LYS A 232 14.76 -3.22 -12.50
C LYS A 232 14.86 -1.78 -13.01
N GLU A 233 13.72 -1.12 -13.22
CA GLU A 233 13.68 0.28 -13.66
C GLU A 233 14.25 1.22 -12.59
N LEU A 234 13.88 1.03 -11.31
CA LEU A 234 14.44 1.79 -10.18
C LEU A 234 15.96 1.60 -10.07
N HIS A 235 16.46 0.39 -10.28
CA HIS A 235 17.89 0.12 -10.27
C HIS A 235 18.64 0.85 -11.40
N ALA A 236 18.03 1.01 -12.58
CA ALA A 236 18.59 1.85 -13.65
C ALA A 236 18.64 3.33 -13.23
N ILE A 237 17.57 3.85 -12.61
CA ILE A 237 17.51 5.21 -12.07
C ILE A 237 18.58 5.42 -10.98
N ILE A 238 18.74 4.45 -10.08
CA ILE A 238 19.76 4.47 -9.02
C ILE A 238 21.17 4.60 -9.61
N LYS A 239 21.49 3.78 -10.61
CA LYS A 239 22.80 3.80 -11.28
C LYS A 239 23.07 5.15 -11.95
N GLN A 240 22.09 5.68 -12.68
CA GLN A 240 22.23 6.99 -13.31
C GLN A 240 22.40 8.07 -12.25
N ARG A 241 21.63 8.03 -11.16
CA ARG A 241 21.72 9.03 -10.09
C ARG A 241 23.09 9.06 -9.42
N LYS A 242 23.74 7.91 -9.24
CA LYS A 242 25.12 7.87 -8.69
C LYS A 242 26.12 8.57 -9.61
N ILE A 243 25.99 8.40 -10.93
CA ILE A 243 26.82 9.10 -11.91
C ILE A 243 26.56 10.60 -11.83
N ASP A 244 25.29 11.01 -11.81
CA ASP A 244 24.91 12.42 -11.77
C ASP A 244 25.39 13.11 -10.48
N LEU A 245 25.38 12.41 -9.35
CA LEU A 245 25.91 12.92 -8.07
C LEU A 245 27.43 13.09 -8.12
N ALA A 246 28.15 12.14 -8.71
CA ALA A 246 29.60 12.21 -8.89
C ALA A 246 30.01 13.35 -9.84
N ASP A 247 29.22 13.59 -10.88
CA ASP A 247 29.43 14.65 -11.88
C ASP A 247 28.94 16.03 -11.41
N GLY A 248 28.33 16.15 -10.23
CA GLY A 248 27.73 17.40 -9.73
C GLY A 248 26.47 17.85 -10.48
N LYS A 249 25.87 16.98 -11.29
CA LYS A 249 24.60 17.20 -12.02
C LYS A 249 23.37 16.98 -11.15
N ALA A 250 23.52 16.30 -10.03
CA ALA A 250 22.49 15.99 -9.06
C ALA A 250 22.82 16.58 -7.69
N SER A 251 21.79 17.00 -6.93
CA SER A 251 21.96 17.46 -5.56
C SER A 251 21.75 16.30 -4.56
N PRO A 252 22.51 16.27 -3.45
CA PRO A 252 22.28 15.37 -2.31
C PRO A 252 20.87 15.44 -1.70
N THR A 253 20.19 16.59 -1.83
CA THR A 253 18.92 16.86 -1.15
C THR A 253 17.72 16.96 -2.08
N GLN A 254 17.87 16.64 -3.38
CA GLN A 254 16.79 16.87 -4.35
C GLN A 254 15.59 15.91 -4.18
N ASP A 255 15.82 14.69 -3.71
CA ASP A 255 14.78 13.66 -3.50
C ASP A 255 15.24 12.58 -2.52
N ILE A 256 14.32 11.64 -2.20
CA ILE A 256 14.59 10.50 -1.31
C ILE A 256 15.75 9.66 -1.81
N LEU A 257 15.78 9.35 -3.11
CA LEU A 257 16.82 8.51 -3.70
C LEU A 257 18.23 9.07 -3.45
N SER A 258 18.43 10.36 -3.76
CA SER A 258 19.71 11.04 -3.51
C SER A 258 20.11 10.96 -2.04
N HIS A 259 19.17 11.14 -1.12
CA HIS A 259 19.43 11.04 0.31
C HIS A 259 19.79 9.60 0.73
N MET A 260 19.05 8.60 0.25
CA MET A 260 19.30 7.18 0.54
C MET A 260 20.69 6.74 0.07
N LEU A 261 21.14 7.21 -1.09
CA LEU A 261 22.46 6.92 -1.63
C LEU A 261 23.62 7.49 -0.81
N LEU A 262 23.37 8.56 -0.05
CA LEU A 262 24.38 9.29 0.73
C LEU A 262 24.26 9.08 2.24
N THR A 263 23.27 8.31 2.68
CA THR A 263 23.07 7.99 4.11
C THR A 263 23.74 6.67 4.43
N SER A 264 24.73 6.71 5.32
CA SER A 264 25.29 5.51 5.94
C SER A 264 24.57 5.17 7.26
N ASP A 265 24.71 3.92 7.70
CA ASP A 265 24.37 3.54 9.08
C ASP A 265 25.42 4.04 10.09
N GLU A 266 25.25 3.63 11.36
CA GLU A 266 26.13 4.03 12.47
C GLU A 266 27.57 3.50 12.32
N ASP A 267 27.75 2.43 11.54
CA ASP A 267 29.06 1.83 11.25
C ASP A 267 29.69 2.40 9.96
N GLY A 268 29.06 3.40 9.34
CA GLY A 268 29.52 4.02 8.09
C GLY A 268 29.23 3.19 6.85
N LYS A 269 28.39 2.14 6.95
CA LYS A 269 28.01 1.29 5.82
C LYS A 269 26.83 1.89 5.06
N PHE A 270 26.96 1.98 3.74
CA PHE A 270 25.89 2.42 2.84
C PHE A 270 24.95 1.27 2.47
N MET A 271 23.70 1.62 2.20
CA MET A 271 22.67 0.67 1.77
C MET A 271 22.99 0.12 0.36
N ALA A 272 22.71 -1.17 0.13
CA ALA A 272 22.89 -1.76 -1.19
C ALA A 272 21.85 -1.22 -2.18
N GLU A 273 22.21 -1.13 -3.46
CA GLU A 273 21.34 -0.55 -4.50
C GLU A 273 19.99 -1.27 -4.62
N LEU A 274 19.98 -2.59 -4.47
CA LEU A 274 18.74 -3.38 -4.51
C LEU A 274 17.84 -3.12 -3.30
N ASP A 275 18.44 -2.91 -2.12
CA ASP A 275 17.69 -2.57 -0.91
C ASP A 275 17.07 -1.17 -1.05
N ILE A 276 17.82 -0.20 -1.61
CA ILE A 276 17.31 1.14 -1.94
C ILE A 276 16.12 1.05 -2.90
N ALA A 277 16.24 0.23 -3.96
CA ALA A 277 15.15 0.04 -4.92
C ALA A 277 13.88 -0.50 -4.24
N ASP A 278 14.02 -1.48 -3.34
CA ASP A 278 12.88 -2.04 -2.59
C ASP A 278 12.28 -1.05 -1.59
N LYS A 279 13.10 -0.22 -0.91
CA LYS A 279 12.57 0.84 -0.03
C LYS A 279 11.83 1.90 -0.80
N ILE A 280 12.36 2.34 -1.94
CA ILE A 280 11.67 3.30 -2.81
C ILE A 280 10.36 2.70 -3.34
N LEU A 281 10.37 1.43 -3.75
CA LEU A 281 9.16 0.74 -4.17
C LEU A 281 8.08 0.74 -3.08
N GLY A 282 8.44 0.38 -1.84
CA GLY A 282 7.53 0.42 -0.70
C GLY A 282 7.00 1.82 -0.39
N LEU A 283 7.86 2.84 -0.49
CA LEU A 283 7.47 4.25 -0.30
C LEU A 283 6.50 4.71 -1.39
N LEU A 284 6.74 4.37 -2.66
CA LEU A 284 5.86 4.71 -3.77
C LEU A 284 4.45 4.14 -3.56
N ILE A 285 4.32 2.88 -3.14
CA ILE A 285 3.01 2.29 -2.82
C ILE A 285 2.35 3.02 -1.65
N GLY A 286 3.08 3.18 -0.54
CA GLY A 286 2.53 3.79 0.68
C GLY A 286 2.11 5.24 0.49
N GLY A 287 2.86 6.02 -0.29
CA GLY A 287 2.59 7.44 -0.56
C GLY A 287 1.53 7.69 -1.63
N HIS A 288 1.30 6.74 -2.54
CA HIS A 288 0.38 6.91 -3.65
C HIS A 288 -1.07 6.62 -3.27
N ASP A 289 -1.37 5.40 -2.80
CA ASP A 289 -2.75 4.89 -2.61
C ASP A 289 -3.48 5.60 -1.46
N THR A 290 -2.75 5.92 -0.40
CA THR A 290 -3.32 6.59 0.78
C THR A 290 -3.69 8.04 0.46
N ALA A 291 -2.80 8.75 -0.23
CA ALA A 291 -3.01 10.13 -0.63
C ALA A 291 -4.12 10.27 -1.67
N SER A 292 -4.20 9.36 -2.66
CA SER A 292 -5.25 9.40 -3.69
C SER A 292 -6.64 9.23 -3.07
N SER A 293 -6.77 8.28 -2.14
CA SER A 293 -7.99 8.06 -1.37
C SER A 293 -8.36 9.31 -0.56
N ALA A 294 -7.41 9.89 0.18
CA ALA A 294 -7.66 11.10 0.96
C ALA A 294 -8.11 12.27 0.09
N CYS A 295 -7.41 12.56 -1.02
CA CYS A 295 -7.80 13.61 -1.97
C CYS A 295 -9.20 13.38 -2.53
N THR A 296 -9.54 12.14 -2.86
CA THR A 296 -10.87 11.78 -3.39
C THR A 296 -11.97 12.07 -2.37
N PHE A 297 -11.77 11.67 -1.11
CA PHE A 297 -12.74 11.94 -0.05
C PHE A 297 -12.83 13.42 0.29
N ILE A 298 -11.72 14.18 0.23
CA ILE A 298 -11.76 15.63 0.40
C ILE A 298 -12.66 16.26 -0.66
N VAL A 299 -12.48 15.92 -1.95
CA VAL A 299 -13.34 16.44 -3.02
C VAL A 299 -14.80 16.03 -2.81
N LYS A 300 -15.05 14.76 -2.45
CA LYS A 300 -16.39 14.25 -2.16
C LYS A 300 -17.09 15.06 -1.07
N TYR A 301 -16.46 15.19 0.09
CA TYR A 301 -17.10 15.84 1.24
C TYR A 301 -17.24 17.35 1.04
N LEU A 302 -16.32 18.01 0.35
CA LEU A 302 -16.48 19.42 -0.01
C LEU A 302 -17.63 19.64 -1.00
N ALA A 303 -17.85 18.71 -1.92
CA ALA A 303 -18.98 18.77 -2.86
C ALA A 303 -20.33 18.50 -2.18
N GLU A 304 -20.37 17.59 -1.21
CA GLU A 304 -21.59 17.22 -0.48
C GLU A 304 -21.95 18.18 0.67
N LEU A 305 -21.00 18.98 1.17
CA LEU A 305 -21.15 19.89 2.30
C LEU A 305 -20.76 21.34 1.90
N PRO A 306 -21.64 22.06 1.16
CA PRO A 306 -21.31 23.38 0.60
C PRO A 306 -20.91 24.42 1.65
N GLU A 307 -21.48 24.36 2.85
CA GLU A 307 -21.14 25.25 3.97
C GLU A 307 -19.69 25.10 4.42
N ILE A 308 -19.15 23.88 4.38
CA ILE A 308 -17.74 23.61 4.69
C ILE A 308 -16.86 24.12 3.56
N TYR A 309 -17.25 23.86 2.31
CA TYR A 309 -16.53 24.36 1.14
C TYR A 309 -16.43 25.89 1.14
N GLU A 310 -17.52 26.61 1.38
CA GLU A 310 -17.53 28.07 1.48
C GLU A 310 -16.65 28.60 2.61
N GLY A 311 -16.63 27.90 3.76
CA GLY A 311 -15.74 28.20 4.86
C GLY A 311 -14.26 28.08 4.48
N VAL A 312 -13.90 26.98 3.80
CA VAL A 312 -12.53 26.75 3.30
C VAL A 312 -12.14 27.78 2.24
N TYR A 313 -13.04 28.11 1.32
CA TYR A 313 -12.80 29.09 0.26
C TYR A 313 -12.52 30.49 0.83
N LYS A 314 -13.38 30.97 1.73
CA LYS A 314 -13.20 32.26 2.43
C LYS A 314 -11.91 32.30 3.25
N GLY A 315 -11.59 31.21 3.95
CA GLY A 315 -10.34 31.09 4.71
C GLY A 315 -9.08 31.11 3.84
N LYS A 316 -9.16 30.70 2.56
CA LYS A 316 -8.05 30.83 1.60
C LYS A 316 -7.93 32.24 1.05
N SER A 317 -9.04 32.91 0.72
CA SER A 317 -9.02 34.28 0.20
C SER A 317 -8.40 35.31 1.17
N SER A 318 -8.43 35.05 2.47
CA SER A 318 -7.75 35.88 3.48
C SER A 318 -6.24 35.64 3.59
N ILE A 319 -5.72 34.51 3.07
CA ILE A 319 -4.31 34.12 3.13
C ILE A 319 -3.62 34.30 1.77
N LEU A 320 -4.33 34.08 0.65
CA LEU A 320 -3.85 34.20 -0.73
C LEU A 320 -4.95 34.82 -1.62
N PRO A 321 -4.86 36.10 -2.01
CA PRO A 321 -5.96 36.82 -2.67
C PRO A 321 -6.21 36.46 -4.15
N TYR A 322 -5.59 35.43 -4.72
CA TYR A 322 -5.67 35.12 -6.16
C TYR A 322 -5.83 33.62 -6.44
N LEU A 323 -7.04 33.05 -6.31
CA LEU A 323 -7.38 31.73 -6.89
C LEU A 323 -8.85 31.65 -7.36
N TYR A 324 -9.05 31.01 -8.52
CA TYR A 324 -10.32 30.85 -9.23
C TYR A 324 -11.38 30.04 -8.43
N PRO A 325 -12.68 30.35 -8.58
CA PRO A 325 -13.76 29.62 -7.90
C PRO A 325 -13.95 28.20 -8.46
N PHE A 326 -14.14 27.21 -7.56
CA PHE A 326 -14.33 25.78 -7.85
C PHE A 326 -15.79 25.42 -8.27
N ASN A 327 -16.64 26.41 -8.57
CA ASN A 327 -18.10 26.27 -8.64
C ASN A 327 -18.66 25.73 -9.98
N GLN A 328 -17.93 24.89 -10.73
CA GLN A 328 -18.42 24.42 -12.05
C GLN A 328 -18.35 22.90 -12.31
N PHE A 329 -17.90 22.08 -11.37
CA PHE A 329 -17.77 20.64 -11.61
C PHE A 329 -18.95 19.84 -11.07
N SER A 330 -19.57 19.04 -11.92
CA SER A 330 -20.39 17.89 -11.49
C SER A 330 -19.48 16.69 -11.27
N PHE A 331 -19.67 15.92 -10.19
CA PHE A 331 -18.80 14.80 -9.83
C PHE A 331 -19.54 13.47 -9.95
N ILE A 332 -18.97 12.52 -10.70
CA ILE A 332 -19.43 11.13 -10.70
C ILE A 332 -18.54 10.32 -9.75
N TYR A 333 -19.18 9.71 -8.75
CA TYR A 333 -18.56 8.71 -7.88
C TYR A 333 -18.67 7.34 -8.54
N ALA A 334 -17.54 6.78 -8.97
CA ALA A 334 -17.44 5.36 -9.28
C ALA A 334 -16.69 4.67 -8.13
N TYR A 335 -17.34 3.69 -7.52
CA TYR A 335 -16.76 2.79 -6.51
C TYR A 335 -15.93 1.69 -7.16
#